data_AF-A0A2E5SHG3-F1
#
_entry.id   AF-A0A2E5SHG3-F1
#
_cell.length_a   1.000
_cell.length_b   1.000
_cell.length_c   1.000
_cell.angle_alpha   90.00
_cell.angle_beta   90.00
_cell.angle_gamma   90.00
#
_symmetry.space_group_name_H-M   'P 1'
#
loop_
_entity.id
_entity.type
_entity.pdbx_description
1 polymer ?
#
loop_
_entity_poly.entity_id
_entity_poly.type
_entity_poly.pdbx_seq_one_letter_code
_entity_poly.pdbx_strand_id
1 'polypeptide(L)'
;MIFIYTLSSFLSSNLIMILSSLLFLLSFSFSSTQDSTLVQIGNRIITKNDFIKRAEYTIRPPYCKGDNIIHKKIILNSLIAEKILAIDIEQNLLKDYSTPFLEGLKEQKMRELLLAEEIYDNIIIDSTEIKNHLYNVNKKYDIQFLSMNNDSVSMMVENLIKQSIDFKDICHNYIKIEKIPERTISYNEEYDPSIHSAIFSTINKKNDIIGPVYTKDKKVLFIHIIGWEDNPIVTQSDYRNQIQLVREKIYEMQSIRLYDQYIQELMSGLHINFHKKPFIALAEHTFKEFKTKTNQIKSIDVANLDLNNEQYNLDPNKPLLDFTGDSYTINEVNTLIQKHPLVFRKEIINKDEYPDQLKYAFADLIRDEQLNIMAYAKNYDKHPDLIKDLEMFRDAALSNLHILTYLQGKDISIEKFNEDYINIIKNHLNTYVQSMNQKYSSTISINFNLFDKIKLTNIDLYAYKKGLPYSYTVPNFPIITTNHEINYGKDLNLP
;
A
#
# COMPACT_ATOMS: atom_id res chain seq x y z
N MET A 1 30.14 25.93 10.57
CA MET A 1 30.32 24.53 11.03
C MET A 1 29.52 23.66 10.05
N ILE A 2 30.19 23.11 9.05
CA ILE A 2 29.58 22.36 7.94
C ILE A 2 29.38 20.93 8.45
N PHE A 3 28.13 20.52 8.65
CA PHE A 3 27.82 19.14 9.00
C PHE A 3 27.79 18.29 7.73
N ILE A 4 28.80 17.44 7.56
CA ILE A 4 28.85 16.40 6.53
C ILE A 4 28.03 15.22 7.08
N TYR A 5 26.81 15.03 6.56
CA TYR A 5 26.01 13.85 6.86
C TYR A 5 26.27 12.77 5.81
N THR A 6 26.46 11.53 6.25
CA THR A 6 26.56 10.35 5.38
C THR A 6 25.20 9.99 4.78
N LEU A 7 25.16 9.66 3.49
CA LEU A 7 23.93 9.43 2.74
C LEU A 7 23.09 8.20 3.17
N SER A 8 23.55 7.43 4.16
CA SER A 8 22.86 6.24 4.67
C SER A 8 21.58 6.54 5.47
N SER A 9 21.34 7.80 5.86
CA SER A 9 20.12 8.23 6.56
C SER A 9 18.99 8.70 5.64
N PHE A 10 19.14 8.59 4.31
CA PHE A 10 18.34 9.32 3.32
C PHE A 10 17.10 8.59 2.79
N LEU A 11 16.70 7.48 3.40
CA LEU A 11 15.55 6.71 2.93
C LEU A 11 14.35 6.92 3.86
N SER A 12 13.45 7.84 3.51
CA SER A 12 12.03 7.67 3.84
C SER A 12 11.46 6.65 2.86
N SER A 13 11.62 5.36 3.19
CA SER A 13 11.23 4.21 2.37
C SER A 13 9.76 4.19 1.98
N ASN A 14 8.88 4.93 2.65
CA ASN A 14 7.44 4.66 2.57
C ASN A 14 6.68 5.44 1.49
N LEU A 15 7.16 6.60 1.06
CA LEU A 15 6.55 7.33 -0.07
C LEU A 15 6.82 6.64 -1.42
N ILE A 16 7.99 5.99 -1.54
CA ILE A 16 8.37 5.14 -2.68
C ILE A 16 7.55 3.83 -2.69
N MET A 17 7.11 3.34 -1.53
CA MET A 17 6.40 2.06 -1.41
C MET A 17 4.90 2.12 -1.63
N ILE A 18 4.24 3.24 -1.31
CA ILE A 18 2.82 3.45 -1.69
C ILE A 18 2.67 3.28 -3.22
N LEU A 19 3.69 3.73 -3.95
CA LEU A 19 3.68 3.79 -5.40
C LEU A 19 4.09 2.48 -6.09
N SER A 20 5.03 1.71 -5.53
CA SER A 20 5.35 0.36 -6.06
C SER A 20 4.18 -0.62 -5.94
N SER A 21 3.32 -0.45 -4.91
CA SER A 21 2.06 -1.20 -4.78
C SER A 21 1.01 -0.78 -5.81
N LEU A 22 1.10 0.45 -6.32
CA LEU A 22 0.24 1.02 -7.35
C LEU A 22 0.71 0.64 -8.77
N LEU A 23 2.02 0.52 -8.99
CA LEU A 23 2.63 -0.01 -10.23
C LEU A 23 2.26 -1.48 -10.51
N PHE A 24 2.07 -2.30 -9.47
CA PHE A 24 1.57 -3.67 -9.64
C PHE A 24 0.09 -3.70 -10.05
N LEU A 25 -0.67 -2.64 -9.75
CA LEU A 25 -2.06 -2.49 -10.17
C LEU A 25 -2.16 -1.97 -11.61
N LEU A 26 -1.25 -1.11 -12.07
CA LEU A 26 -1.27 -0.55 -13.44
C LEU A 26 -0.74 -1.51 -14.52
N SER A 27 0.14 -2.44 -14.14
CA SER A 27 0.53 -3.59 -14.99
C SER A 27 -0.56 -4.65 -15.10
N PHE A 28 -1.57 -4.60 -14.22
CA PHE A 28 -2.90 -5.18 -14.45
C PHE A 28 -3.86 -4.07 -14.85
N SER A 29 -3.64 -3.49 -16.05
CA SER A 29 -4.74 -2.85 -16.77
C SER A 29 -5.86 -3.89 -16.87
N PHE A 30 -6.81 -3.81 -15.95
CA PHE A 30 -7.99 -4.65 -15.93
C PHE A 30 -8.76 -4.20 -17.16
N SER A 31 -8.53 -4.87 -18.28
CA SER A 31 -9.50 -4.81 -19.36
C SER A 31 -10.82 -5.19 -18.72
N SER A 32 -11.82 -4.33 -18.84
CA SER A 32 -13.22 -4.58 -18.52
C SER A 32 -13.81 -5.65 -19.44
N THR A 33 -13.09 -6.76 -19.65
CA THR A 33 -13.66 -8.01 -20.12
C THR A 33 -14.70 -8.39 -19.10
N GLN A 34 -15.95 -8.15 -19.47
CA GLN A 34 -17.17 -8.65 -18.86
C GLN A 34 -16.89 -9.95 -18.11
N ASP A 35 -16.63 -9.79 -16.81
CA ASP A 35 -16.03 -10.84 -16.00
C ASP A 35 -17.08 -11.93 -15.86
N SER A 36 -16.82 -13.10 -16.46
CA SER A 36 -17.87 -14.11 -16.62
C SER A 36 -18.38 -14.56 -15.24
N THR A 37 -19.69 -14.45 -15.02
CA THR A 37 -20.35 -14.89 -13.79
C THR A 37 -20.10 -16.38 -13.57
N LEU A 38 -19.46 -16.70 -12.45
CA LEU A 38 -19.20 -18.06 -12.01
C LEU A 38 -20.34 -18.57 -11.12
N VAL A 39 -20.80 -17.73 -10.19
CA VAL A 39 -21.94 -18.03 -9.31
C VAL A 39 -22.83 -16.80 -9.20
N GLN A 40 -24.13 -17.02 -9.19
CA GLN A 40 -25.13 -16.04 -8.80
C GLN A 40 -25.90 -16.56 -7.58
N ILE A 41 -26.11 -15.72 -6.57
CA ILE A 41 -26.85 -16.02 -5.33
C ILE A 41 -27.83 -14.88 -5.11
N GLY A 42 -29.04 -15.00 -5.67
CA GLY A 42 -29.99 -13.89 -5.73
C GLY A 42 -29.40 -12.70 -6.51
N ASN A 43 -29.15 -11.58 -5.82
CA ASN A 43 -28.52 -10.37 -6.36
C ASN A 43 -26.99 -10.31 -6.18
N ARG A 44 -26.38 -11.25 -5.44
CA ARG A 44 -24.93 -11.32 -5.26
C ARG A 44 -24.28 -12.17 -6.35
N ILE A 45 -23.10 -11.77 -6.80
CA ILE A 45 -22.34 -12.47 -7.85
C ILE A 45 -20.94 -12.84 -7.34
N ILE A 46 -20.44 -14.01 -7.78
CA ILE A 46 -19.02 -14.38 -7.77
C ILE A 46 -18.61 -14.48 -9.24
N THR A 47 -17.67 -13.64 -9.67
CA THR A 47 -17.08 -13.74 -11.01
C THR A 47 -15.91 -14.72 -11.03
N LYS A 48 -15.48 -15.13 -12.23
CA LYS A 48 -14.26 -15.92 -12.39
C LYS A 48 -13.05 -15.26 -11.72
N ASN A 49 -12.85 -13.96 -11.91
CA ASN A 49 -11.71 -13.28 -11.30
C ASN A 49 -11.85 -13.13 -9.79
N ASP A 50 -13.07 -12.97 -9.24
CA ASP A 50 -13.24 -12.98 -7.78
C ASP A 50 -12.79 -14.31 -7.20
N PHE A 51 -13.20 -15.44 -7.83
CA PHE A 51 -12.74 -16.77 -7.44
C PHE A 51 -11.22 -16.90 -7.48
N ILE A 52 -10.58 -16.48 -8.58
CA ILE A 52 -9.12 -16.58 -8.74
C ILE A 52 -8.39 -15.70 -7.74
N LYS A 53 -8.75 -14.41 -7.63
CA LYS A 53 -8.12 -13.48 -6.67
C LYS A 53 -8.27 -14.00 -5.25
N ARG A 54 -9.46 -14.46 -4.85
CA ARG A 54 -9.70 -14.97 -3.50
C ARG A 54 -8.93 -16.27 -3.22
N ALA A 55 -8.69 -17.10 -4.23
CA ALA A 55 -7.90 -18.33 -4.12
C ALA A 55 -6.38 -18.13 -4.17
N GLU A 56 -5.91 -17.12 -4.92
CA GLU A 56 -4.49 -16.92 -5.21
C GLU A 56 -3.85 -15.79 -4.42
N TYR A 57 -4.61 -14.76 -4.01
CA TYR A 57 -4.05 -13.58 -3.32
C TYR A 57 -4.07 -13.73 -1.80
N THR A 58 -4.51 -14.89 -1.31
CA THR A 58 -4.57 -15.23 0.10
C THR A 58 -3.99 -16.62 0.34
N ILE A 59 -3.45 -16.84 1.54
CA ILE A 59 -2.96 -18.15 1.94
C ILE A 59 -4.16 -19.06 2.18
N ARG A 60 -4.25 -20.14 1.38
CA ARG A 60 -5.31 -21.15 1.51
C ARG A 60 -4.95 -22.19 2.57
N PRO A 61 -5.92 -22.70 3.33
CA PRO A 61 -5.72 -23.85 4.22
C PRO A 61 -5.19 -25.09 3.46
N PRO A 62 -4.43 -25.98 4.12
CA PRO A 62 -3.85 -27.16 3.49
C PRO A 62 -4.87 -28.05 2.75
N TYR A 63 -6.12 -28.12 3.23
CA TYR A 63 -7.18 -28.94 2.64
C TYR A 63 -7.76 -28.38 1.34
N CYS A 64 -7.39 -27.17 0.90
CA CYS A 64 -7.86 -26.59 -0.36
C CYS A 64 -6.77 -25.80 -1.13
N LYS A 65 -5.49 -26.07 -0.85
CA LYS A 65 -4.32 -25.38 -1.43
C LYS A 65 -3.99 -25.71 -2.90
N GLY A 66 -4.70 -26.64 -3.53
CA GLY A 66 -4.31 -27.22 -4.82
C GLY A 66 -5.22 -26.78 -5.96
N ASP A 67 -4.88 -27.19 -7.19
CA ASP A 67 -5.70 -26.97 -8.40
C ASP A 67 -6.58 -28.20 -8.78
N ASN A 68 -6.50 -29.29 -8.02
CA ASN A 68 -7.36 -30.45 -8.31
C ASN A 68 -8.85 -30.11 -8.08
N ILE A 69 -9.74 -30.88 -8.70
CA ILE A 69 -11.19 -30.61 -8.68
C ILE A 69 -11.78 -30.59 -7.26
N ILE A 70 -11.27 -31.41 -6.34
CA ILE A 70 -11.75 -31.43 -4.95
C ILE A 70 -11.41 -30.11 -4.27
N HIS A 71 -10.17 -29.65 -4.40
CA HIS A 71 -9.71 -28.40 -3.78
C HIS A 71 -10.45 -27.20 -4.39
N LYS A 72 -10.62 -27.16 -5.71
CA LYS A 72 -11.44 -26.13 -6.38
C LYS A 72 -12.88 -26.11 -5.87
N LYS A 73 -13.49 -27.28 -5.66
CA LYS A 73 -14.88 -27.37 -5.15
C LYS A 73 -14.98 -26.87 -3.71
N ILE A 74 -14.00 -27.17 -2.86
CA ILE A 74 -13.96 -26.63 -1.48
C ILE A 74 -13.83 -25.10 -1.52
N ILE A 75 -12.97 -24.55 -2.38
CA ILE A 75 -12.84 -23.09 -2.56
C ILE A 75 -14.18 -22.49 -2.98
N LEU A 76 -14.83 -23.06 -3.99
CA LEU A 76 -16.13 -22.59 -4.47
C LEU A 76 -17.18 -22.62 -3.35
N ASN A 77 -17.26 -23.73 -2.62
CA ASN A 77 -18.16 -23.90 -1.49
C ASN A 77 -17.90 -22.89 -0.38
N SER A 78 -16.64 -22.59 -0.05
CA SER A 78 -16.29 -21.58 0.95
C SER A 78 -16.72 -20.18 0.54
N LEU A 79 -16.52 -19.80 -0.74
CA LEU A 79 -16.92 -18.48 -1.24
C LEU A 79 -18.45 -18.34 -1.35
N ILE A 80 -19.15 -19.43 -1.73
CA ILE A 80 -20.62 -19.46 -1.72
C ILE A 80 -21.14 -19.36 -0.29
N ALA A 81 -20.58 -20.14 0.64
CA ALA A 81 -20.97 -20.13 2.04
C ALA A 81 -20.77 -18.73 2.66
N GLU A 82 -19.66 -18.07 2.38
CA GLU A 82 -19.41 -16.68 2.82
C GLU A 82 -20.56 -15.75 2.40
N LYS A 83 -20.95 -15.77 1.13
CA LYS A 83 -22.06 -14.94 0.63
C LYS A 83 -23.41 -15.30 1.25
N ILE A 84 -23.70 -16.59 1.40
CA ILE A 84 -24.96 -17.03 2.01
C ILE A 84 -25.04 -16.60 3.48
N LEU A 85 -23.97 -16.78 4.24
CA LEU A 85 -23.92 -16.37 5.64
C LEU A 85 -24.04 -14.85 5.76
N ALA A 86 -23.42 -14.08 4.86
CA ALA A 86 -23.58 -12.64 4.79
C ALA A 86 -25.04 -12.22 4.54
N ILE A 87 -25.69 -12.80 3.52
CA ILE A 87 -27.10 -12.56 3.19
C ILE A 87 -28.00 -12.88 4.39
N ASP A 88 -27.76 -14.01 5.06
CA ASP A 88 -28.62 -14.46 6.15
C ASP A 88 -28.55 -13.56 7.39
N ILE A 89 -27.35 -13.13 7.78
CA ILE A 89 -27.22 -12.22 8.93
C ILE A 89 -27.70 -10.82 8.57
N GLU A 90 -27.47 -10.35 7.35
CA GLU A 90 -27.89 -9.03 6.86
C GLU A 90 -29.41 -8.83 7.01
N GLN A 91 -30.21 -9.84 6.71
CA GLN A 91 -31.68 -9.82 6.89
C GLN A 91 -32.12 -9.60 8.34
N ASN A 92 -31.26 -9.93 9.30
CA ASN A 92 -31.54 -9.83 10.74
C ASN A 92 -30.97 -8.55 11.37
N LEU A 93 -30.27 -7.71 10.60
CA LEU A 93 -29.73 -6.45 11.11
C LEU A 93 -30.79 -5.35 11.11
N LEU A 94 -30.85 -4.57 12.19
CA LEU A 94 -31.77 -3.43 12.33
C LEU A 94 -31.37 -2.23 11.45
N LYS A 95 -30.11 -2.17 11.02
CA LYS A 95 -29.52 -1.10 10.21
C LYS A 95 -28.47 -1.71 9.29
N ASP A 96 -28.16 -0.98 8.21
CA ASP A 96 -27.06 -1.35 7.33
C ASP A 96 -25.76 -1.52 8.12
N TYR A 97 -25.09 -2.65 7.90
CA TYR A 97 -23.79 -2.91 8.50
C TYR A 97 -22.75 -1.97 7.92
N SER A 98 -22.29 -1.05 8.76
CA SER A 98 -21.19 -0.15 8.49
C SER A 98 -20.24 -0.16 9.67
N THR A 99 -18.95 -0.19 9.39
CA THR A 99 -17.88 -0.16 10.39
C THR A 99 -16.83 0.88 9.94
N PRO A 100 -16.06 1.46 10.87
CA PRO A 100 -14.94 2.32 10.51
C PRO A 100 -13.99 1.66 9.51
N PHE A 101 -13.79 0.34 9.62
CA PHE A 101 -13.04 -0.45 8.65
C PHE A 101 -13.59 -0.39 7.22
N LEU A 102 -14.91 -0.60 7.03
CA LEU A 102 -15.51 -0.57 5.68
C LEU A 102 -15.50 0.83 5.08
N GLU A 103 -15.78 1.86 5.90
CA GLU A 103 -15.72 3.24 5.45
C GLU A 103 -14.30 3.66 5.10
N GLY A 104 -13.33 3.25 5.91
CA GLY A 104 -11.91 3.47 5.67
C GLY A 104 -11.40 2.81 4.40
N LEU A 105 -11.82 1.57 4.14
CA LEU A 105 -11.48 0.86 2.90
C LEU A 105 -12.09 1.54 1.67
N LYS A 106 -13.33 2.02 1.79
CA LYS A 106 -14.01 2.81 0.75
C LYS A 106 -13.23 4.07 0.44
N GLU A 107 -12.93 4.87 1.46
CA GLU A 107 -12.13 6.09 1.32
C GLU A 107 -10.77 5.79 0.69
N GLN A 108 -10.07 4.74 1.11
CA GLN A 108 -8.80 4.33 0.51
C GLN A 108 -8.93 3.99 -0.97
N LYS A 109 -9.96 3.23 -1.36
CA LYS A 109 -10.24 2.88 -2.76
C LYS A 109 -10.61 4.09 -3.61
N MET A 110 -11.35 5.04 -3.04
CA MET A 110 -11.63 6.31 -3.70
C MET A 110 -10.35 7.10 -3.97
N ARG A 111 -9.40 7.13 -3.02
CA ARG A 111 -8.09 7.77 -3.23
C ARG A 111 -7.29 7.08 -4.33
N GLU A 112 -7.32 5.74 -4.38
CA GLU A 112 -6.67 4.99 -5.45
C GLU A 112 -7.23 5.36 -6.83
N LEU A 113 -8.56 5.44 -6.97
CA LEU A 113 -9.21 5.86 -8.22
C LEU A 113 -8.91 7.31 -8.59
N LEU A 114 -8.99 8.23 -7.62
CA LEU A 114 -8.63 9.63 -7.81
C LEU A 114 -7.20 9.77 -8.33
N LEU A 115 -6.23 9.13 -7.68
CA LEU A 115 -4.83 9.24 -8.09
C LEU A 115 -4.56 8.53 -9.43
N ALA A 116 -5.28 7.44 -9.74
CA ALA A 116 -5.21 6.83 -11.06
C ALA A 116 -5.62 7.81 -12.16
N GLU A 117 -6.80 8.41 -12.04
CA GLU A 117 -7.35 9.32 -13.05
C GLU A 117 -6.56 10.64 -13.14
N GLU A 118 -6.20 11.25 -12.01
CA GLU A 118 -5.52 12.56 -12.02
C GLU A 118 -4.04 12.45 -12.43
N ILE A 119 -3.38 11.34 -12.09
CA ILE A 119 -1.93 11.23 -12.19
C ILE A 119 -1.54 10.09 -13.11
N TYR A 120 -1.82 8.86 -12.69
CA TYR A 120 -1.11 7.68 -13.20
C TYR A 120 -1.53 7.29 -14.63
N ASP A 121 -2.81 7.45 -14.96
CA ASP A 121 -3.33 7.12 -16.29
C ASP A 121 -2.91 8.13 -17.36
N ASN A 122 -2.47 9.32 -16.94
CA ASN A 122 -2.01 10.40 -17.82
C ASN A 122 -0.51 10.36 -18.12
N ILE A 123 0.23 9.40 -17.55
CA ILE A 123 1.68 9.29 -17.73
C ILE A 123 2.01 8.73 -19.12
N ILE A 124 2.70 9.54 -19.91
CA ILE A 124 3.17 9.17 -21.25
C ILE A 124 4.70 9.10 -21.23
N ILE A 125 5.24 7.92 -21.52
CA ILE A 125 6.69 7.70 -21.55
C ILE A 125 7.24 8.01 -22.95
N ASP A 126 8.14 9.00 -23.05
CA ASP A 126 8.77 9.35 -24.32
C ASP A 126 9.79 8.29 -24.76
N SER A 127 9.77 7.99 -26.05
CA SER A 127 10.73 7.10 -26.71
C SER A 127 12.18 7.60 -26.61
N THR A 128 12.40 8.92 -26.60
CA THR A 128 13.74 9.49 -26.44
C THR A 128 14.27 9.29 -25.03
N GLU A 129 13.41 9.47 -24.02
CA GLU A 129 13.73 9.20 -22.62
C GLU A 129 14.11 7.73 -22.40
N ILE A 130 13.34 6.80 -22.96
CA ILE A 130 13.66 5.36 -22.94
C ILE A 130 15.05 5.11 -23.54
N LYS A 131 15.37 5.71 -24.70
CA LYS A 131 16.67 5.53 -25.35
C LYS A 131 17.83 6.03 -24.49
N ASN A 132 17.68 7.16 -23.82
CA ASN A 132 18.72 7.69 -22.95
C ASN A 132 18.93 6.81 -21.71
N HIS A 133 17.85 6.34 -21.10
CA HIS A 133 17.92 5.43 -19.96
C HIS A 133 18.54 4.07 -20.36
N LEU A 134 18.17 3.53 -21.53
CA LEU A 134 18.77 2.30 -22.07
C LEU A 134 20.28 2.42 -22.30
N TYR A 135 20.80 3.61 -22.57
CA TYR A 135 22.25 3.81 -22.70
C TYR A 135 22.99 3.71 -21.35
N ASN A 136 22.30 3.99 -20.23
CA ASN A 136 22.91 4.07 -18.91
C ASN A 136 22.50 2.94 -17.94
N VAL A 137 21.47 2.16 -18.28
CA VAL A 137 20.87 1.14 -17.38
C VAL A 137 21.86 0.07 -16.91
N ASN A 138 22.85 -0.31 -17.73
CA ASN A 138 23.86 -1.31 -17.38
C ASN A 138 25.09 -0.71 -16.69
N LYS A 139 25.14 0.62 -16.59
CA LYS A 139 26.27 1.31 -15.99
C LYS A 139 26.13 1.36 -14.48
N LYS A 140 27.24 1.10 -13.81
CA LYS A 140 27.42 1.31 -12.39
C LYS A 140 28.41 2.45 -12.21
N TYR A 141 27.91 3.62 -11.81
CA TYR A 141 28.69 4.86 -11.74
C TYR A 141 29.42 5.00 -10.41
N ASP A 142 30.72 5.28 -10.46
CA ASP A 142 31.48 5.75 -9.31
C ASP A 142 31.45 7.26 -9.26
N ILE A 143 30.97 7.79 -8.14
CA ILE A 143 30.72 9.23 -7.99
C ILE A 143 31.38 9.80 -6.74
N GLN A 144 31.78 11.06 -6.85
CA GLN A 144 32.01 11.96 -5.73
C GLN A 144 30.81 12.89 -5.60
N PHE A 145 30.45 13.33 -4.39
CA PHE A 145 29.32 14.24 -4.24
C PHE A 145 29.44 15.21 -3.06
N LEU A 146 28.74 16.34 -3.20
CA LEU A 146 28.50 17.31 -2.13
C LEU A 146 27.00 17.43 -1.89
N SER A 147 26.55 17.11 -0.67
CA SER A 147 25.19 17.38 -0.21
C SER A 147 25.22 18.55 0.78
N MET A 148 24.42 19.58 0.53
CA MET A 148 24.36 20.78 1.35
C MET A 148 22.96 21.36 1.43
N ASN A 149 22.74 22.31 2.34
CA ASN A 149 21.48 23.04 2.40
C ASN A 149 21.34 23.92 1.16
N ASN A 150 20.09 24.21 0.77
CA ASN A 150 19.80 25.22 -0.24
C ASN A 150 19.98 26.63 0.36
N ASP A 151 21.19 27.16 0.32
CA ASP A 151 21.56 28.45 0.89
C ASP A 151 22.63 29.17 0.03
N SER A 152 23.19 30.27 0.54
CA SER A 152 24.21 31.04 -0.17
C SER A 152 25.47 30.23 -0.50
N VAL A 153 25.80 29.20 0.27
CA VAL A 153 26.96 28.33 0.03
C VAL A 153 26.70 27.44 -1.19
N SER A 154 25.51 26.84 -1.31
CA SER A 154 25.17 26.05 -2.50
C SER A 154 25.13 26.89 -3.77
N MET A 155 24.67 28.14 -3.68
CA MET A 155 24.72 29.09 -4.81
C MET A 155 26.15 29.45 -5.20
N MET A 156 27.06 29.60 -4.23
CA MET A 156 28.49 29.83 -4.48
C MET A 156 29.11 28.64 -5.21
N VAL A 157 28.84 27.41 -4.77
CA VAL A 157 29.33 26.18 -5.41
C VAL A 157 28.84 26.08 -6.85
N GLU A 158 27.56 26.33 -7.08
CA GLU A 158 26.98 26.35 -8.43
C GLU A 158 27.69 27.36 -9.35
N ASN A 159 27.99 28.57 -8.84
CA ASN A 159 28.71 29.58 -9.60
C ASN A 159 30.15 29.17 -9.93
N LEU A 160 30.86 28.53 -8.99
CA LEU A 160 32.22 28.02 -9.23
C LEU A 160 32.23 26.90 -10.28
N ILE A 161 31.23 26.01 -10.25
CA ILE A 161 31.05 24.98 -11.28
C ILE A 161 30.79 25.62 -12.65
N LYS A 162 29.93 26.64 -12.72
CA LYS A 162 29.68 27.40 -13.98
C LYS A 162 30.95 28.09 -14.51
N GLN A 163 31.87 28.46 -13.63
CA GLN A 163 33.19 29.00 -13.99
C GLN A 163 34.20 27.91 -14.37
N SER A 164 33.78 26.64 -14.44
CA SER A 164 34.62 25.48 -14.77
C SER A 164 35.80 25.27 -13.80
N ILE A 165 35.63 25.67 -12.54
CA ILE A 165 36.59 25.33 -11.47
C ILE A 165 36.50 23.82 -11.19
N ASP A 166 37.65 23.17 -11.00
CA ASP A 166 37.72 21.74 -10.72
C ASP A 166 36.94 21.37 -9.44
N PHE A 167 36.18 20.28 -9.49
CA PHE A 167 35.33 19.86 -8.39
C PHE A 167 36.10 19.63 -7.07
N LYS A 168 37.31 19.06 -7.15
CA LYS A 168 38.18 18.83 -5.99
C LYS A 168 38.70 20.15 -5.43
N ASP A 169 39.02 21.11 -6.28
CA ASP A 169 39.42 22.45 -5.84
C ASP A 169 38.26 23.15 -5.12
N ILE A 170 37.03 23.06 -5.65
CA ILE A 170 35.83 23.56 -4.97
C ILE A 170 35.71 22.91 -3.58
N CYS A 171 35.82 21.59 -3.50
CA CYS A 171 35.71 20.83 -2.26
C CYS A 171 36.79 21.23 -1.23
N HIS A 172 38.07 21.23 -1.61
CA HIS A 172 39.18 21.40 -0.68
C HIS A 172 39.48 22.88 -0.39
N ASN A 173 39.48 23.75 -1.40
CA ASN A 173 39.93 25.14 -1.24
C ASN A 173 38.79 26.09 -0.84
N TYR A 174 37.56 25.83 -1.30
CA TYR A 174 36.42 26.70 -1.01
C TYR A 174 35.54 26.16 0.11
N ILE A 175 35.15 24.87 0.05
CA ILE A 175 34.29 24.25 1.07
C ILE A 175 35.07 23.71 2.27
N LYS A 176 36.38 23.47 2.10
CA LYS A 176 37.30 22.98 3.14
C LYS A 176 36.91 21.63 3.71
N ILE A 177 36.47 20.70 2.85
CA ILE A 177 36.30 19.30 3.24
C ILE A 177 37.59 18.52 3.06
N GLU A 178 37.97 17.72 4.06
CA GLU A 178 39.20 16.93 4.04
C GLU A 178 39.09 15.73 3.11
N LYS A 179 37.94 15.04 3.11
CA LYS A 179 37.64 13.90 2.25
C LYS A 179 36.32 14.12 1.55
N ILE A 180 36.33 13.99 0.23
CA ILE A 180 35.12 14.07 -0.58
C ILE A 180 34.34 12.76 -0.42
N PRO A 181 33.04 12.81 -0.06
CA PRO A 181 32.19 11.63 -0.03
C PRO A 181 32.14 10.94 -1.40
N GLU A 182 32.26 9.62 -1.37
CA GLU A 182 32.26 8.76 -2.56
C GLU A 182 31.25 7.62 -2.38
N ARG A 183 30.58 7.24 -3.47
CA ARG A 183 29.77 6.03 -3.52
C ARG A 183 29.63 5.52 -4.95
N THR A 184 29.20 4.28 -5.08
CA THR A 184 28.81 3.71 -6.36
C THR A 184 27.29 3.65 -6.46
N ILE A 185 26.73 3.93 -7.63
CA ILE A 185 25.28 3.94 -7.88
C ILE A 185 24.97 3.12 -9.13
N SER A 186 24.00 2.21 -9.03
CA SER A 186 23.41 1.51 -10.17
C SER A 186 21.97 1.97 -10.44
N TYR A 187 21.49 1.70 -11.66
CA TYR A 187 20.18 2.14 -12.14
C TYR A 187 19.01 1.73 -11.22
N ASN A 188 19.03 0.51 -10.69
CA ASN A 188 17.93 -0.02 -9.88
C ASN A 188 18.04 0.33 -8.38
N GLU A 189 19.21 0.78 -7.92
CA GLU A 189 19.45 1.09 -6.50
C GLU A 189 19.10 2.53 -6.11
N GLU A 190 19.00 3.43 -7.08
CA GLU A 190 18.60 4.83 -6.83
C GLU A 190 17.07 4.97 -6.93
N TYR A 191 16.48 5.57 -5.89
CA TYR A 191 15.03 5.69 -5.74
C TYR A 191 14.56 7.14 -5.69
N ASP A 192 15.45 8.11 -5.45
CA ASP A 192 15.08 9.53 -5.58
C ASP A 192 14.97 9.88 -7.07
N PRO A 193 13.78 10.29 -7.57
CA PRO A 193 13.59 10.57 -8.99
C PRO A 193 14.52 11.67 -9.53
N SER A 194 14.82 12.67 -8.72
CA SER A 194 15.71 13.78 -9.12
C SER A 194 17.14 13.30 -9.29
N ILE A 195 17.65 12.48 -8.36
CA ILE A 195 19.00 11.90 -8.46
C ILE A 195 19.07 10.89 -9.60
N HIS A 196 18.09 9.98 -9.68
CA HIS A 196 18.03 8.96 -10.72
C HIS A 196 18.00 9.58 -12.11
N SER A 197 17.09 10.55 -12.34
CA SER A 197 17.00 11.24 -13.63
C SER A 197 18.30 11.98 -13.95
N ALA A 198 18.90 12.69 -12.98
CA ALA A 198 20.14 13.44 -13.21
C ALA A 198 21.32 12.55 -13.65
N ILE A 199 21.40 11.30 -13.19
CA ILE A 199 22.49 10.37 -13.54
C ILE A 199 22.17 9.53 -14.77
N PHE A 200 20.92 9.06 -14.92
CA PHE A 200 20.59 8.00 -15.89
C PHE A 200 19.80 8.50 -17.10
N SER A 201 19.21 9.71 -17.06
CA SER A 201 18.44 10.26 -18.20
C SER A 201 19.28 11.03 -19.23
N THR A 202 20.56 11.27 -18.92
CA THR A 202 21.51 12.01 -19.76
C THR A 202 22.75 11.18 -20.06
N ILE A 203 23.39 11.44 -21.20
CA ILE A 203 24.67 10.82 -21.54
C ILE A 203 25.76 11.58 -20.79
N ASN A 204 26.26 10.97 -19.71
CA ASN A 204 27.32 11.55 -18.89
C ASN A 204 28.71 11.06 -19.34
N LYS A 205 29.71 11.91 -19.18
CA LYS A 205 31.13 11.65 -19.42
C LYS A 205 31.90 11.63 -18.11
N LYS A 206 33.08 11.02 -18.17
CA LYS A 206 34.03 11.06 -17.06
C LYS A 206 34.44 12.50 -16.78
N ASN A 207 34.45 12.84 -15.49
CA ASN A 207 34.67 14.17 -14.92
C ASN A 207 33.52 15.18 -15.11
N ASP A 208 32.35 14.76 -15.59
CA ASP A 208 31.18 15.64 -15.59
C ASP A 208 30.75 15.96 -14.16
N ILE A 209 30.32 17.20 -13.93
CA ILE A 209 29.71 17.66 -12.68
C ILE A 209 28.23 17.90 -12.95
N ILE A 210 27.38 17.09 -12.33
CA ILE A 210 25.92 17.13 -12.40
C ILE A 210 25.40 17.92 -11.20
N GLY A 211 24.49 18.86 -11.45
CA GLY A 211 23.79 19.62 -10.41
C GLY A 211 23.67 21.11 -10.74
N PRO A 212 23.00 21.90 -9.90
CA PRO A 212 22.41 21.48 -8.61
C PRO A 212 21.22 20.52 -8.79
N VAL A 213 21.24 19.39 -8.08
CA VAL A 213 20.11 18.46 -7.99
C VAL A 213 19.40 18.71 -6.67
N TYR A 214 18.13 19.13 -6.72
CA TYR A 214 17.32 19.36 -5.55
C TYR A 214 16.64 18.07 -5.11
N THR A 215 16.94 17.64 -3.89
CA THR A 215 16.40 16.41 -3.29
C THR A 215 15.15 16.70 -2.47
N LYS A 216 14.35 15.68 -2.19
CA LYS A 216 13.08 15.82 -1.45
C LYS A 216 13.25 16.41 -0.05
N ASP A 217 14.38 16.19 0.60
CA ASP A 217 14.72 16.72 1.94
C ASP A 217 15.27 18.16 1.91
N LYS A 218 15.04 18.89 0.79
CA LYS A 218 15.45 20.28 0.58
C LYS A 218 16.96 20.49 0.61
N LYS A 219 17.73 19.44 0.31
CA LYS A 219 19.18 19.56 0.07
C LYS A 219 19.44 19.85 -1.40
N VAL A 220 20.65 20.35 -1.64
CA VAL A 220 21.22 20.53 -2.96
C VAL A 220 22.40 19.59 -3.08
N LEU A 221 22.38 18.77 -4.12
CA LEU A 221 23.39 17.78 -4.42
C LEU A 221 24.17 18.20 -5.68
N PHE A 222 25.48 18.15 -5.60
CA PHE A 222 26.39 18.23 -6.74
C PHE A 222 27.15 16.91 -6.85
N ILE A 223 27.16 16.32 -8.04
CA ILE A 223 27.65 14.96 -8.28
C ILE A 223 28.75 15.04 -9.33
N HIS A 224 29.95 14.57 -9.00
CA HIS A 224 31.06 14.45 -9.92
C HIS A 224 31.22 13.00 -10.37
N ILE A 225 31.16 12.75 -11.68
CA ILE A 225 31.29 11.43 -12.27
C ILE A 225 32.77 11.04 -12.38
N ILE A 226 33.23 10.12 -11.54
CA ILE A 226 34.62 9.62 -11.58
C ILE A 226 34.79 8.65 -12.75
N GLY A 227 33.77 7.84 -13.02
CA GLY A 227 33.78 6.79 -14.04
C GLY A 227 32.60 5.84 -13.87
N TRP A 228 32.59 4.75 -14.63
CA TRP A 228 31.60 3.70 -14.50
C TRP A 228 32.15 2.36 -15.01
N GLU A 229 31.59 1.29 -14.47
CA GLU A 229 31.66 -0.05 -15.06
C GLU A 229 30.44 -0.26 -15.94
N ASP A 230 30.62 -0.94 -17.09
CA ASP A 230 29.53 -1.24 -18.03
C ASP A 230 29.48 -2.74 -18.31
N ASN A 231 28.30 -3.32 -18.12
CA ASN A 231 28.05 -4.75 -18.32
C ASN A 231 27.02 -4.93 -19.45
N PRO A 232 27.45 -4.92 -20.73
CA PRO A 232 26.53 -4.92 -21.85
C PRO A 232 25.78 -6.26 -21.97
N ILE A 233 24.51 -6.17 -22.34
CA ILE A 233 23.67 -7.33 -22.63
C ILE A 233 24.10 -8.00 -23.94
N VAL A 234 24.08 -9.34 -23.97
CA VAL A 234 24.54 -10.15 -25.11
C VAL A 234 23.38 -10.72 -25.95
N THR A 235 22.18 -10.90 -25.38
CA THR A 235 21.05 -11.57 -26.08
C THR A 235 19.88 -10.65 -26.42
N GLN A 236 19.11 -11.00 -27.46
CA GLN A 236 17.95 -10.23 -27.91
C GLN A 236 16.72 -10.39 -26.99
N SER A 237 16.60 -11.50 -26.25
CA SER A 237 15.58 -11.65 -25.21
C SER A 237 15.84 -10.70 -24.03
N ASP A 238 17.09 -10.62 -23.59
CA ASP A 238 17.48 -9.76 -22.47
C ASP A 238 17.29 -8.29 -22.83
N TYR A 239 17.60 -7.90 -24.07
CA TYR A 239 17.35 -6.54 -24.55
C TYR A 239 15.86 -6.15 -24.50
N ARG A 240 14.95 -7.06 -24.89
CA ARG A 240 13.50 -6.81 -24.80
C ARG A 240 13.02 -6.68 -23.36
N ASN A 241 13.50 -7.54 -22.47
CA ASN A 241 13.20 -7.45 -21.04
C ASN A 241 13.73 -6.14 -20.44
N GLN A 242 14.93 -5.71 -20.86
CA GLN A 242 15.51 -4.45 -20.41
C GLN A 242 14.71 -3.23 -20.85
N ILE A 243 14.18 -3.20 -22.08
CA ILE A 243 13.27 -2.13 -22.50
C ILE A 243 12.06 -2.03 -21.57
N GLN A 244 11.48 -3.18 -21.21
CA GLN A 244 10.32 -3.22 -20.30
C GLN A 244 10.68 -2.70 -18.91
N LEU A 245 11.79 -3.16 -18.32
CA LEU A 245 12.27 -2.69 -17.01
C LEU A 245 12.59 -1.19 -17.01
N VAL A 246 13.18 -0.67 -18.09
CA VAL A 246 13.44 0.77 -18.23
C VAL A 246 12.15 1.55 -18.28
N ARG A 247 11.16 1.10 -19.05
CA ARG A 247 9.82 1.73 -19.09
C ARG A 247 9.17 1.73 -17.72
N GLU A 248 9.17 0.60 -17.02
CA GLU A 248 8.61 0.48 -15.67
C GLU A 248 9.31 1.43 -14.67
N LYS A 249 10.64 1.52 -14.72
CA LYS A 249 11.40 2.43 -13.86
C LYS A 249 11.11 3.89 -14.19
N ILE A 250 11.04 4.28 -15.47
CA ILE A 250 10.68 5.64 -15.86
C ILE A 250 9.27 5.98 -15.37
N TYR A 251 8.32 5.07 -15.59
CA TYR A 251 6.95 5.22 -15.10
C TYR A 251 6.91 5.43 -13.59
N GLU A 252 7.65 4.61 -12.82
CA GLU A 252 7.77 4.75 -11.37
C GLU A 252 8.31 6.12 -10.97
N MET A 253 9.42 6.56 -11.56
CA MET A 253 10.02 7.85 -11.23
C MET A 253 9.08 9.02 -11.55
N GLN A 254 8.40 8.97 -12.70
CA GLN A 254 7.42 10.00 -13.08
C GLN A 254 6.20 10.00 -12.17
N SER A 255 5.69 8.82 -11.82
CA SER A 255 4.56 8.66 -10.90
C SER A 255 4.88 9.24 -9.53
N ILE A 256 6.09 9.00 -8.99
CA ILE A 256 6.52 9.58 -7.71
C ILE A 256 6.58 11.10 -7.81
N ARG A 257 7.17 11.63 -8.88
CA ARG A 257 7.31 13.09 -9.07
C ARG A 257 5.96 13.79 -9.18
N LEU A 258 5.07 13.26 -10.02
CA LEU A 258 3.74 13.84 -10.24
C LEU A 258 2.87 13.73 -8.99
N TYR A 259 2.96 12.62 -8.26
CA TYR A 259 2.31 12.48 -6.94
C TYR A 259 2.80 13.54 -5.96
N ASP A 260 4.11 13.74 -5.82
CA ASP A 260 4.64 14.75 -4.91
C ASP A 260 4.18 16.16 -5.29
N GLN A 261 4.16 16.47 -6.60
CA GLN A 261 3.66 17.76 -7.10
C GLN A 261 2.19 17.95 -6.77
N TYR A 262 1.36 16.93 -7.06
CA TYR A 262 -0.07 16.96 -6.77
C TYR A 262 -0.35 17.16 -5.28
N ILE A 263 0.36 16.43 -4.41
CA ILE A 263 0.23 16.59 -2.95
C ILE A 263 0.75 17.95 -2.48
N GLN A 264 1.84 18.46 -3.05
CA GLN A 264 2.35 19.78 -2.70
C GLN A 264 1.36 20.88 -3.04
N GLU A 265 0.70 20.80 -4.20
CA GLU A 265 -0.34 21.73 -4.61
C GLU A 265 -1.57 21.63 -3.70
N LEU A 266 -2.06 20.41 -3.46
CA LEU A 266 -3.18 20.15 -2.55
C LEU A 266 -2.93 20.70 -1.13
N MET A 267 -1.75 20.43 -0.58
CA MET A 267 -1.43 20.78 0.80
C MET A 267 -0.86 22.19 0.95
N SER A 268 -0.77 22.97 -0.13
CA SER A 268 -0.20 24.31 -0.13
C SER A 268 -1.00 25.25 0.77
N GLY A 269 -0.31 25.94 1.69
CA GLY A 269 -0.93 26.84 2.66
C GLY A 269 -1.66 26.16 3.83
N LEU A 270 -1.73 24.82 3.85
CA LEU A 270 -2.32 24.08 4.97
C LEU A 270 -1.29 23.89 6.09
N HIS A 271 -1.74 23.98 7.34
CA HIS A 271 -0.88 23.91 8.52
C HIS A 271 -1.51 23.04 9.60
N ILE A 272 -0.68 22.20 10.23
CA ILE A 272 -1.04 21.39 11.40
C ILE A 272 -0.20 21.87 12.59
N ASN A 273 -0.87 22.26 13.68
CA ASN A 273 -0.24 22.68 14.93
C ASN A 273 -0.65 21.74 16.05
N PHE A 274 0.31 20.99 16.62
CA PHE A 274 0.01 20.10 17.74
C PHE A 274 0.01 20.85 19.08
N HIS A 275 -1.00 20.59 19.90
CA HIS A 275 -1.03 21.07 21.27
C HIS A 275 0.03 20.33 22.09
N LYS A 276 1.08 21.06 22.52
CA LYS A 276 2.31 20.47 23.09
C LYS A 276 2.07 19.48 24.23
N LYS A 277 1.23 19.85 25.21
CA LYS A 277 0.99 19.01 26.41
C LYS A 277 0.30 17.68 26.06
N PRO A 278 -0.90 17.67 25.43
CA PRO A 278 -1.57 16.40 25.09
C PRO A 278 -0.75 15.56 24.11
N PHE A 279 -0.05 16.19 23.15
CA PHE A 279 0.80 15.46 22.22
C PHE A 279 1.99 14.76 22.89
N ILE A 280 2.71 15.44 23.78
CA ILE A 280 3.84 14.81 24.51
C ILE A 280 3.34 13.67 25.39
N ALA A 281 2.23 13.88 26.12
CA ALA A 281 1.63 12.83 26.94
C ALA A 281 1.28 11.61 26.08
N LEU A 282 0.60 11.82 24.95
CA LEU A 282 0.28 10.75 24.02
C LEU A 282 1.54 10.00 23.58
N ALA A 283 2.55 10.71 23.05
CA ALA A 283 3.77 10.09 22.53
C ALA A 283 4.55 9.30 23.60
N GLU A 284 4.60 9.78 24.85
CA GLU A 284 5.27 9.07 25.94
C GLU A 284 4.51 7.80 26.34
N HIS A 285 3.19 7.88 26.44
CA HIS A 285 2.33 6.75 26.82
C HIS A 285 2.37 5.65 25.77
N THR A 286 2.16 5.98 24.50
CA THR A 286 2.17 5.00 23.41
C THR A 286 3.55 4.38 23.23
N PHE A 287 4.64 5.16 23.39
CA PHE A 287 5.97 4.57 23.39
C PHE A 287 6.17 3.59 24.54
N LYS A 288 5.69 3.91 25.75
CA LYS A 288 5.81 3.02 26.90
C LYS A 288 5.04 1.71 26.71
N GLU A 289 3.87 1.76 26.08
CA GLU A 289 3.02 0.60 25.82
C GLU A 289 3.61 -0.31 24.74
N PHE A 290 4.00 0.26 23.60
CA PHE A 290 4.36 -0.53 22.41
C PHE A 290 5.86 -0.78 22.25
N LYS A 291 6.71 -0.29 23.16
CA LYS A 291 8.15 -0.55 23.07
C LYS A 291 8.47 -2.04 23.24
N THR A 292 9.35 -2.52 22.38
CA THR A 292 10.00 -3.82 22.51
C THR A 292 11.02 -3.82 23.65
N LYS A 293 11.58 -4.99 23.95
CA LYS A 293 12.70 -5.15 24.88
C LYS A 293 13.94 -4.32 24.49
N THR A 294 14.09 -3.95 23.21
CA THR A 294 15.19 -3.13 22.70
C THR A 294 14.90 -1.62 22.72
N ASN A 295 13.82 -1.17 23.37
CA ASN A 295 13.37 0.23 23.38
C ASN A 295 13.11 0.79 21.97
N GLN A 296 12.47 -0.01 21.12
CA GLN A 296 12.01 0.38 19.79
C GLN A 296 10.54 0.06 19.64
N ILE A 297 9.82 0.72 18.73
CA ILE A 297 8.44 0.37 18.38
C ILE A 297 8.44 -0.27 17.00
N LYS A 298 7.65 -1.34 16.83
CA LYS A 298 7.24 -1.79 15.50
C LYS A 298 6.00 -1.02 15.09
N SER A 299 6.06 -0.35 13.95
CA SER A 299 4.95 0.48 13.44
C SER A 299 3.59 -0.21 13.41
N ILE A 300 3.54 -1.51 13.07
CA ILE A 300 2.31 -2.30 13.02
C ILE A 300 1.61 -2.38 14.38
N ASP A 301 2.36 -2.39 15.49
CA ASP A 301 1.80 -2.54 16.82
C ASP A 301 1.06 -1.26 17.27
N VAL A 302 1.40 -0.10 16.69
CA VAL A 302 0.87 1.22 17.05
C VAL A 302 -0.01 1.85 15.97
N ALA A 303 -0.25 1.16 14.86
CA ALA A 303 -1.03 1.68 13.73
C ALA A 303 -2.51 1.90 14.10
N ASN A 304 -3.10 0.98 14.90
CA ASN A 304 -4.50 1.03 15.34
C ASN A 304 -4.64 1.67 16.73
N LEU A 305 -4.02 2.82 16.91
CA LEU A 305 -3.99 3.52 18.19
C LEU A 305 -5.41 3.94 18.62
N ASP A 306 -5.82 3.57 19.84
CA ASP A 306 -7.07 4.04 20.44
C ASP A 306 -6.77 5.19 21.41
N LEU A 307 -6.95 6.43 20.96
CA LEU A 307 -6.66 7.61 21.78
C LEU A 307 -7.59 7.76 23.00
N ASN A 308 -8.72 7.05 23.00
CA ASN A 308 -9.67 7.05 24.11
C ASN A 308 -9.34 5.98 25.17
N ASN A 309 -8.23 5.26 25.01
CA ASN A 309 -7.76 4.31 26.01
C ASN A 309 -7.55 5.03 27.36
N GLU A 310 -8.28 4.59 28.38
CA GLU A 310 -8.27 5.17 29.73
C GLU A 310 -6.84 5.23 30.33
N GLN A 311 -5.95 4.34 29.91
CA GLN A 311 -4.56 4.29 30.37
C GLN A 311 -3.72 5.48 29.92
N TYR A 312 -4.15 6.23 28.90
CA TYR A 312 -3.44 7.41 28.41
C TYR A 312 -3.75 8.67 29.23
N ASN A 313 -4.80 8.64 30.06
CA ASN A 313 -5.25 9.78 30.87
C ASN A 313 -5.38 11.08 30.05
N LEU A 314 -5.87 10.92 28.81
CA LEU A 314 -6.16 12.01 27.89
C LEU A 314 -7.65 12.35 28.01
N ASP A 315 -7.97 13.63 28.17
CA ASP A 315 -9.38 14.10 28.15
C ASP A 315 -9.87 14.10 26.70
N PRO A 316 -10.86 13.27 26.32
CA PRO A 316 -11.29 13.11 24.94
C PRO A 316 -11.78 14.41 24.28
N ASN A 317 -12.22 15.39 25.09
CA ASN A 317 -12.74 16.68 24.61
C ASN A 317 -11.65 17.76 24.52
N LYS A 318 -10.41 17.47 24.93
CA LYS A 318 -9.30 18.43 24.78
C LYS A 318 -8.76 18.43 23.36
N PRO A 319 -8.34 19.59 22.86
CA PRO A 319 -7.74 19.70 21.55
C PRO A 319 -6.37 18.99 21.52
N LEU A 320 -6.16 18.16 20.51
CA LEU A 320 -4.89 17.49 20.24
C LEU A 320 -4.06 18.25 19.20
N LEU A 321 -4.73 18.75 18.15
CA LEU A 321 -4.12 19.52 17.09
C LEU A 321 -5.10 20.56 16.54
N ASP A 322 -4.56 21.61 15.94
CA ASP A 322 -5.30 22.54 15.09
C ASP A 322 -4.89 22.30 13.63
N PHE A 323 -5.86 22.21 12.72
CA PHE A 323 -5.66 22.12 11.29
C PHE A 323 -6.30 23.31 10.60
N THR A 324 -5.48 24.15 9.96
CA THR A 324 -5.91 25.37 9.24
C THR A 324 -6.86 26.30 10.02
N GLY A 325 -6.69 26.37 11.35
CA GLY A 325 -7.49 27.22 12.22
C GLY A 325 -8.63 26.50 12.94
N ASP A 326 -8.99 25.29 12.50
CA ASP A 326 -9.98 24.45 13.16
C ASP A 326 -9.31 23.55 14.20
N SER A 327 -9.87 23.53 15.40
CA SER A 327 -9.35 22.75 16.53
C SER A 327 -9.96 21.36 16.54
N TYR A 328 -9.12 20.32 16.52
CA TYR A 328 -9.52 18.92 16.58
C TYR A 328 -9.25 18.33 17.97
N THR A 329 -10.30 17.82 18.59
CA THR A 329 -10.24 17.11 19.87
C THR A 329 -9.61 15.73 19.74
N ILE A 330 -9.17 15.17 20.86
CA ILE A 330 -8.64 13.81 20.94
C ILE A 330 -9.64 12.78 20.38
N ASN A 331 -10.94 12.94 20.70
CA ASN A 331 -11.97 12.03 20.22
C ASN A 331 -12.23 12.14 18.70
N GLU A 332 -12.19 13.36 18.16
CA GLU A 332 -12.31 13.57 16.71
C GLU A 332 -11.13 12.95 15.95
N VAL A 333 -9.90 13.16 16.44
CA VAL A 333 -8.72 12.50 15.86
C VAL A 333 -8.81 10.98 16.01
N ASN A 334 -9.32 10.46 17.14
CA ASN A 334 -9.52 9.03 17.32
C ASN A 334 -10.47 8.46 16.25
N THR A 335 -11.56 9.17 15.98
CA THR A 335 -12.53 8.78 14.95
C THR A 335 -11.88 8.68 13.56
N LEU A 336 -10.96 9.60 13.24
CA LEU A 336 -10.17 9.53 12.01
C LEU A 336 -9.26 8.29 12.00
N ILE A 337 -8.56 8.00 13.11
CA ILE A 337 -7.69 6.81 13.20
C ILE A 337 -8.49 5.50 13.06
N GLN A 338 -9.70 5.43 13.62
CA GLN A 338 -10.54 4.23 13.51
C GLN A 338 -10.94 3.94 12.05
N LYS A 339 -11.15 4.98 11.24
CA LYS A 339 -11.37 4.85 9.78
C LYS A 339 -10.06 4.67 9.01
N HIS A 340 -8.97 5.21 9.51
CA HIS A 340 -7.70 5.25 8.80
C HIS A 340 -6.56 5.04 9.80
N PRO A 341 -6.15 3.78 10.03
CA PRO A 341 -5.02 3.46 10.87
C PRO A 341 -3.78 4.28 10.49
N LEU A 342 -2.98 4.62 11.50
CA LEU A 342 -1.78 5.44 11.31
C LEU A 342 -0.74 4.68 10.48
N VAL A 343 -0.25 5.34 9.44
CA VAL A 343 0.84 4.81 8.59
C VAL A 343 2.14 5.50 9.00
N PHE A 344 3.06 4.72 9.57
CA PHE A 344 4.38 5.22 9.93
C PHE A 344 5.36 5.08 8.77
N ARG A 345 6.36 5.97 8.69
CA ARG A 345 7.36 5.99 7.60
C ARG A 345 8.54 5.06 7.82
N LYS A 346 8.65 4.46 9.02
CA LYS A 346 9.67 3.47 9.39
C LYS A 346 9.00 2.25 10.01
N GLU A 347 9.49 1.06 9.66
CA GLU A 347 8.99 -0.18 10.25
C GLU A 347 9.40 -0.32 11.72
N ILE A 348 10.64 0.06 12.04
CA ILE A 348 11.23 0.05 13.38
C ILE A 348 11.59 1.49 13.76
N ILE A 349 11.07 1.96 14.88
CA ILE A 349 11.19 3.36 15.32
C ILE A 349 11.90 3.41 16.67
N ASN A 350 12.98 4.20 16.75
CA ASN A 350 13.71 4.42 18.00
C ASN A 350 13.01 5.48 18.88
N LYS A 351 13.29 5.45 20.19
CA LYS A 351 12.70 6.36 21.17
C LYS A 351 12.78 7.84 20.78
N ASP A 352 13.97 8.31 20.40
CA ASP A 352 14.21 9.73 20.14
C ASP A 352 13.55 10.21 18.84
N GLU A 353 13.25 9.28 17.92
CA GLU A 353 12.60 9.57 16.64
C GLU A 353 11.07 9.42 16.71
N TYR A 354 10.55 8.72 17.72
CA TYR A 354 9.14 8.35 17.78
C TYR A 354 8.18 9.55 17.76
N PRO A 355 8.40 10.63 18.54
CA PRO A 355 7.51 11.78 18.49
C PRO A 355 7.40 12.39 17.09
N ASP A 356 8.49 12.43 16.32
CA ASP A 356 8.45 12.98 14.97
C ASP A 356 7.80 12.00 13.97
N GLN A 357 8.04 10.69 14.12
CA GLN A 357 7.32 9.68 13.34
C GLN A 357 5.81 9.72 13.59
N LEU A 358 5.38 9.96 14.84
CA LEU A 358 3.97 10.12 15.19
C LEU A 358 3.37 11.39 14.55
N LYS A 359 4.09 12.52 14.57
CA LYS A 359 3.65 13.73 13.83
C LYS A 359 3.51 13.47 12.34
N TYR A 360 4.46 12.75 11.74
CA TYR A 360 4.38 12.40 10.32
C TYR A 360 3.18 11.52 10.01
N ALA A 361 2.88 10.53 10.86
CA ALA A 361 1.70 9.68 10.68
C ALA A 361 0.38 10.48 10.79
N PHE A 362 0.30 11.45 11.71
CA PHE A 362 -0.84 12.37 11.78
C PHE A 362 -0.93 13.30 10.56
N ALA A 363 0.20 13.80 10.07
CA ALA A 363 0.20 14.62 8.86
C ALA A 363 -0.23 13.82 7.62
N ASP A 364 0.20 12.56 7.51
CA ASP A 364 -0.21 11.65 6.45
C ASP A 364 -1.72 11.31 6.56
N LEU A 365 -2.26 11.11 7.77
CA LEU A 365 -3.70 10.96 8.03
C LEU A 365 -4.51 12.18 7.54
N ILE A 366 -4.09 13.40 7.90
CA ILE A 366 -4.80 14.63 7.51
C ILE A 366 -4.70 14.86 5.99
N ARG A 367 -3.55 14.59 5.37
CA ARG A 367 -3.40 14.63 3.90
C ARG A 367 -4.41 13.70 3.23
N ASP A 368 -4.51 12.46 3.72
CA ASP A 368 -5.43 11.47 3.16
C ASP A 368 -6.90 11.87 3.36
N GLU A 369 -7.25 12.55 4.46
CA GLU A 369 -8.59 13.15 4.61
C GLU A 369 -8.86 14.26 3.57
N GLN A 370 -7.86 15.07 3.20
CA GLN A 370 -8.03 16.06 2.12
C GLN A 370 -8.26 15.39 0.76
N LEU A 371 -7.56 14.29 0.49
CA LEU A 371 -7.80 13.48 -0.71
C LEU A 371 -9.21 12.86 -0.69
N ASN A 372 -9.70 12.42 0.48
CA ASN A 372 -11.07 11.91 0.61
C ASN A 372 -12.11 12.96 0.24
N ILE A 373 -11.95 14.20 0.72
CA ILE A 373 -12.84 15.33 0.39
C ILE A 373 -12.90 15.52 -1.14
N MET A 374 -11.76 15.55 -1.82
CA MET A 374 -11.73 15.64 -3.28
C MET A 374 -12.40 14.46 -3.95
N ALA A 375 -12.13 13.25 -3.47
CA ALA A 375 -12.65 12.06 -4.11
C ALA A 375 -14.18 11.96 -3.98
N TYR A 376 -14.74 12.39 -2.84
CA TYR A 376 -16.19 12.55 -2.67
C TYR A 376 -16.76 13.61 -3.61
N ALA A 377 -16.09 14.77 -3.73
CA ALA A 377 -16.54 15.83 -4.65
C ALA A 377 -16.59 15.35 -6.12
N LYS A 378 -15.72 14.41 -6.49
CA LYS A 378 -15.70 13.76 -7.81
C LYS A 378 -16.60 12.52 -7.94
N ASN A 379 -17.38 12.18 -6.90
CA ASN A 379 -18.30 11.03 -6.86
C ASN A 379 -17.63 9.65 -7.03
N TYR A 380 -16.36 9.48 -6.62
CA TYR A 380 -15.73 8.15 -6.69
C TYR A 380 -16.37 7.12 -5.75
N ASP A 381 -17.12 7.56 -4.73
CA ASP A 381 -17.91 6.70 -3.86
C ASP A 381 -19.00 5.91 -4.62
N LYS A 382 -19.32 6.34 -5.84
CA LYS A 382 -20.31 5.70 -6.73
C LYS A 382 -19.66 4.90 -7.87
N HIS A 383 -18.33 4.81 -7.91
CA HIS A 383 -17.63 4.12 -8.99
C HIS A 383 -17.96 2.61 -8.95
N PRO A 384 -18.37 1.98 -10.09
CA PRO A 384 -18.81 0.59 -10.10
C PRO A 384 -17.78 -0.41 -9.55
N ASP A 385 -16.51 -0.25 -9.91
CA ASP A 385 -15.45 -1.13 -9.42
C ASP A 385 -15.22 -1.00 -7.91
N LEU A 386 -15.41 0.21 -7.36
CA LEU A 386 -15.33 0.44 -5.93
C LEU A 386 -16.50 -0.23 -5.21
N ILE A 387 -17.72 -0.10 -5.73
CA ILE A 387 -18.91 -0.74 -5.15
C ILE A 387 -18.71 -2.25 -5.13
N LYS A 388 -18.25 -2.84 -6.24
CA LYS A 388 -17.97 -4.28 -6.33
C LYS A 388 -16.94 -4.73 -5.30
N ASP A 389 -15.81 -4.02 -5.20
CA ASP A 389 -14.77 -4.35 -4.22
C ASP A 389 -15.30 -4.24 -2.78
N LEU A 390 -16.04 -3.18 -2.46
CA LEU A 390 -16.60 -3.00 -1.12
C LEU A 390 -17.64 -4.05 -0.75
N GLU A 391 -18.49 -4.45 -1.69
CA GLU A 391 -19.45 -5.54 -1.46
C GLU A 391 -18.72 -6.85 -1.10
N MET A 392 -17.59 -7.16 -1.74
CA MET A 392 -16.78 -8.33 -1.41
C MET A 392 -16.24 -8.27 0.03
N PHE A 393 -15.71 -7.12 0.48
CA PHE A 393 -15.23 -6.97 1.86
C PHE A 393 -16.37 -6.95 2.88
N ARG A 394 -17.51 -6.37 2.52
CA ARG A 394 -18.72 -6.35 3.35
C ARG A 394 -19.29 -7.75 3.52
N ASP A 395 -19.40 -8.54 2.46
CA ASP A 395 -19.84 -9.94 2.52
C ASP A 395 -18.91 -10.74 3.45
N ALA A 396 -17.59 -10.60 3.31
CA ALA A 396 -16.64 -11.27 4.20
C ALA A 396 -16.79 -10.84 5.67
N ALA A 397 -16.98 -9.55 5.94
CA ALA A 397 -17.17 -9.04 7.31
C ALA A 397 -18.47 -9.55 7.93
N LEU A 398 -19.58 -9.54 7.18
CA LEU A 398 -20.87 -10.06 7.61
C LEU A 398 -20.83 -11.57 7.84
N SER A 399 -20.19 -12.32 6.95
CA SER A 399 -19.98 -13.76 7.13
C SER A 399 -19.19 -14.07 8.40
N ASN A 400 -18.13 -13.29 8.69
CA ASN A 400 -17.37 -13.45 9.93
C ASN A 400 -18.23 -13.14 11.16
N LEU A 401 -19.03 -12.07 11.14
CA LEU A 401 -19.98 -11.76 12.21
C LEU A 401 -20.97 -12.90 12.44
N HIS A 402 -21.46 -13.50 11.35
CA HIS A 402 -22.36 -14.65 11.42
C HIS A 402 -21.68 -15.83 12.11
N ILE A 403 -20.49 -16.23 11.65
CA ILE A 403 -19.74 -17.35 12.23
C ILE A 403 -19.46 -17.09 13.71
N LEU A 404 -19.04 -15.88 14.08
CA LEU A 404 -18.82 -15.52 15.49
C LEU A 404 -20.10 -15.69 16.32
N THR A 405 -21.23 -15.21 15.82
CA THR A 405 -22.54 -15.33 16.50
C THR A 405 -22.94 -16.81 16.66
N TYR A 406 -22.74 -17.61 15.62
CA TYR A 406 -23.03 -19.05 15.64
C TYR A 406 -22.14 -19.80 16.65
N LEU A 407 -20.83 -19.54 16.64
CA LEU A 407 -19.88 -20.17 17.55
C LEU A 407 -20.13 -19.79 19.01
N GLN A 408 -20.45 -18.51 19.28
CA GLN A 408 -20.86 -18.06 20.60
C GLN A 408 -22.11 -18.80 21.09
N GLY A 409 -23.11 -18.99 20.23
CA GLY A 409 -24.31 -19.79 20.54
C GLY A 409 -24.04 -21.29 20.75
N LYS A 410 -22.80 -21.75 20.53
CA LYS A 410 -22.32 -23.11 20.81
C LYS A 410 -21.27 -23.16 21.92
N ASP A 411 -21.07 -22.07 22.65
CA ASP A 411 -20.04 -21.93 23.68
C ASP A 411 -18.61 -22.23 23.15
N ILE A 412 -18.35 -21.87 21.89
CA ILE A 412 -17.04 -21.99 21.24
C ILE A 412 -16.42 -20.60 21.14
N SER A 413 -15.33 -20.36 21.87
CA SER A 413 -14.59 -19.09 21.80
C SER A 413 -13.78 -18.98 20.51
N ILE A 414 -13.41 -17.75 20.14
CA ILE A 414 -12.60 -17.48 18.94
C ILE A 414 -11.18 -18.03 19.08
N GLU A 415 -10.62 -18.02 20.28
CA GLU A 415 -9.30 -18.60 20.57
C GLU A 415 -9.31 -20.10 20.29
N LYS A 416 -10.34 -20.79 20.80
CA LYS A 416 -10.54 -22.23 20.55
C LYS A 416 -10.76 -22.52 19.06
N PHE A 417 -11.50 -21.66 18.36
CA PHE A 417 -11.64 -21.76 16.91
C PHE A 417 -10.30 -21.64 16.19
N ASN A 418 -9.47 -20.66 16.54
CA ASN A 418 -8.18 -20.46 15.90
C ASN A 418 -7.20 -21.61 16.17
N GLU A 419 -7.25 -22.20 17.37
CA GLU A 419 -6.40 -23.34 17.75
C GLU A 419 -6.81 -24.66 17.07
N ASP A 420 -8.11 -24.92 16.92
CA ASP A 420 -8.64 -26.21 16.42
C ASP A 420 -9.71 -26.05 15.32
N TYR A 421 -9.47 -25.12 14.40
CA TYR A 421 -10.44 -24.77 13.35
C TYR A 421 -10.88 -25.98 12.51
N ILE A 422 -10.00 -26.95 12.26
CA ILE A 422 -10.31 -28.14 11.45
C ILE A 422 -11.40 -29.00 12.11
N ASN A 423 -11.27 -29.30 13.40
CA ASN A 423 -12.26 -30.12 14.09
C ASN A 423 -13.56 -29.35 14.27
N ILE A 424 -13.50 -28.04 14.53
CA ILE A 424 -14.70 -27.22 14.64
C ILE A 424 -15.44 -27.13 13.30
N ILE A 425 -14.72 -27.00 12.18
CA ILE A 425 -15.34 -27.06 10.85
C ILE A 425 -16.03 -28.42 10.66
N LYS A 426 -15.35 -29.53 10.94
CA LYS A 426 -15.89 -30.87 10.73
C LYS A 426 -17.11 -31.16 11.59
N ASN A 427 -17.06 -30.80 12.87
CA ASN A 427 -18.07 -31.19 13.85
C ASN A 427 -19.24 -30.20 13.94
N HIS A 428 -19.03 -28.93 13.55
CA HIS A 428 -20.04 -27.89 13.70
C HIS A 428 -20.35 -27.16 12.38
N LEU A 429 -19.35 -26.62 11.68
CA LEU A 429 -19.61 -25.71 10.57
C LEU A 429 -20.04 -26.43 9.29
N ASN A 430 -19.51 -27.61 8.97
CA ASN A 430 -19.88 -28.34 7.74
C ASN A 430 -21.38 -28.65 7.69
N THR A 431 -21.93 -29.22 8.76
CA THR A 431 -23.37 -29.51 8.86
C THR A 431 -24.20 -28.24 8.79
N TYR A 432 -23.74 -27.19 9.47
CA TYR A 432 -24.42 -25.90 9.47
C TYR A 432 -24.44 -25.26 8.07
N VAL A 433 -23.30 -25.15 7.41
CA VAL A 433 -23.16 -24.64 6.04
C VAL A 433 -23.98 -25.47 5.05
N GLN A 434 -24.02 -26.79 5.20
CA GLN A 434 -24.87 -27.64 4.36
C GLN A 434 -26.35 -27.27 4.50
N SER A 435 -26.82 -27.05 5.73
CA SER A 435 -28.21 -26.61 5.97
C SER A 435 -28.49 -25.24 5.34
N MET A 436 -27.52 -24.33 5.39
CA MET A 436 -27.61 -23.01 4.76
C MET A 436 -27.63 -23.10 3.24
N ASN A 437 -26.74 -23.90 2.65
CA ASN A 437 -26.73 -24.16 1.20
C ASN A 437 -28.06 -24.74 0.72
N GLN A 438 -28.68 -25.63 1.49
CA GLN A 438 -30.00 -26.18 1.18
C GLN A 438 -31.10 -25.11 1.29
N LYS A 439 -31.12 -24.31 2.37
CA LYS A 439 -32.06 -23.21 2.58
C LYS A 439 -32.06 -22.23 1.39
N TYR A 440 -30.88 -21.90 0.89
CA TYR A 440 -30.70 -20.94 -0.21
C TYR A 440 -30.55 -21.59 -1.60
N SER A 441 -30.68 -22.91 -1.71
CA SER A 441 -30.42 -23.67 -2.95
C SER A 441 -31.19 -23.14 -4.17
N SER A 442 -32.43 -22.69 -3.99
CA SER A 442 -33.26 -22.18 -5.09
C SER A 442 -32.78 -20.87 -5.72
N THR A 443 -31.95 -20.09 -5.00
CA THR A 443 -31.43 -18.80 -5.46
C THR A 443 -29.99 -18.88 -5.96
N ILE A 444 -29.36 -20.05 -5.84
CA ILE A 444 -27.96 -20.29 -6.23
C ILE A 444 -27.93 -20.86 -7.64
N SER A 445 -27.15 -20.24 -8.52
CA SER A 445 -26.87 -20.74 -9.87
C SER A 445 -25.37 -20.73 -10.13
N ILE A 446 -24.82 -21.83 -10.63
CA ILE A 446 -23.37 -22.06 -10.79
C ILE A 446 -23.06 -22.38 -12.25
N ASN A 447 -22.05 -21.75 -12.82
CA ASN A 447 -21.57 -22.06 -14.17
C ASN A 447 -20.47 -23.13 -14.10
N PHE A 448 -20.86 -24.42 -14.14
CA PHE A 448 -19.90 -25.52 -14.06
C PHE A 448 -18.94 -25.57 -15.26
N ASN A 449 -19.41 -25.24 -16.46
CA ASN A 449 -18.56 -25.14 -17.66
C ASN A 449 -17.42 -24.12 -17.50
N LEU A 450 -17.69 -22.99 -16.84
CA LEU A 450 -16.69 -21.97 -16.54
C LEU A 450 -15.76 -22.44 -15.42
N PHE A 451 -16.33 -23.02 -14.36
CA PHE A 451 -15.60 -23.52 -13.20
C PHE A 451 -14.54 -24.56 -13.57
N ASP A 452 -14.89 -25.52 -14.43
CA ASP A 452 -13.99 -26.59 -14.85
C ASP A 452 -12.76 -26.06 -15.61
N LYS A 453 -12.90 -24.93 -16.30
CA LYS A 453 -11.82 -24.27 -17.05
C LYS A 453 -10.87 -23.44 -16.18
N ILE A 454 -11.23 -23.16 -14.93
CA ILE A 454 -10.36 -22.39 -14.02
C ILE A 454 -9.15 -23.24 -13.64
N LYS A 455 -7.96 -22.63 -13.71
CA LYS A 455 -6.70 -23.19 -13.25
C LYS A 455 -6.14 -22.30 -12.17
N LEU A 456 -5.70 -22.92 -11.08
CA LEU A 456 -5.06 -22.31 -9.93
C LEU A 456 -3.57 -22.66 -9.91
N THR A 457 -2.78 -21.82 -9.27
CA THR A 457 -1.40 -22.15 -8.94
C THR A 457 -1.35 -22.96 -7.64
N ASN A 458 -0.22 -23.63 -7.42
CA ASN A 458 0.06 -24.34 -6.16
C ASN A 458 1.03 -23.54 -5.26
N ILE A 459 1.22 -22.25 -5.56
CA ILE A 459 2.12 -21.36 -4.83
C ILE A 459 1.28 -20.52 -3.89
N ASP A 460 1.63 -20.50 -2.60
CA ASP A 460 0.99 -19.60 -1.67
C ASP A 460 1.50 -18.18 -1.98
N LEU A 461 0.58 -17.31 -2.38
CA LEU A 461 0.82 -15.89 -2.56
C LEU A 461 -0.06 -15.13 -1.57
N TYR A 462 0.53 -14.11 -0.95
CA TYR A 462 -0.20 -13.16 -0.13
C TYR A 462 0.00 -11.79 -0.76
N ALA A 463 -1.04 -11.30 -1.45
CA ALA A 463 -0.96 -10.02 -2.14
C ALA A 463 -1.39 -8.90 -1.19
N TYR A 464 -0.46 -7.99 -0.90
CA TYR A 464 -0.69 -6.86 0.00
C TYR A 464 -0.10 -5.56 -0.57
N LYS A 465 -0.74 -4.45 -0.25
CA LYS A 465 -0.35 -3.09 -0.60
C LYS A 465 0.44 -2.49 0.54
N LYS A 466 1.77 -2.52 0.41
CA LYS A 466 2.67 -2.01 1.44
C LYS A 466 2.50 -0.49 1.60
N GLY A 467 2.46 -0.02 2.84
CA GLY A 467 2.38 1.42 3.14
C GLY A 467 0.98 2.03 3.05
N LEU A 468 -0.07 1.22 2.85
CA LEU A 468 -1.45 1.67 2.98
C LEU A 468 -2.04 1.27 4.35
N PRO A 469 -3.01 2.03 4.89
CA PRO A 469 -3.70 1.70 6.14
C PRO A 469 -4.35 0.31 6.09
N TYR A 470 -5.06 0.03 4.99
CA TYR A 470 -5.61 -1.30 4.70
C TYR A 470 -4.82 -1.93 3.56
N SER A 471 -3.86 -2.77 3.95
CA SER A 471 -2.93 -3.39 3.00
C SER A 471 -3.52 -4.59 2.25
N TYR A 472 -4.68 -5.12 2.64
CA TYR A 472 -5.29 -6.28 1.99
C TYR A 472 -5.82 -5.94 0.59
N THR A 473 -5.48 -6.77 -0.42
CA THR A 473 -6.00 -6.60 -1.78
C THR A 473 -7.39 -7.21 -1.97
N VAL A 474 -7.66 -8.29 -1.23
CA VAL A 474 -8.94 -8.98 -1.10
C VAL A 474 -9.10 -9.39 0.38
N PRO A 475 -10.30 -9.73 0.87
CA PRO A 475 -10.44 -10.22 2.23
C PRO A 475 -9.65 -11.54 2.41
N ASN A 476 -9.45 -12.00 3.65
CA ASN A 476 -8.85 -13.31 3.90
C ASN A 476 -9.72 -14.46 3.36
N PHE A 477 -9.09 -15.59 3.03
CA PHE A 477 -9.82 -16.78 2.58
C PHE A 477 -10.87 -17.22 3.63
N PRO A 478 -12.11 -17.56 3.24
CA PRO A 478 -13.13 -17.99 4.18
C PRO A 478 -12.84 -19.42 4.70
N ILE A 479 -12.39 -19.51 5.95
CA ILE A 479 -12.16 -20.77 6.67
C ILE A 479 -13.49 -21.26 7.27
N ILE A 480 -14.38 -21.77 6.42
CA ILE A 480 -15.78 -22.05 6.79
C ILE A 480 -16.15 -23.53 6.59
N THR A 481 -15.70 -24.16 5.50
CA THR A 481 -16.08 -25.53 5.18
C THR A 481 -14.93 -26.31 4.55
N THR A 482 -14.90 -27.62 4.79
CA THR A 482 -14.06 -28.60 4.08
C THR A 482 -14.87 -29.47 3.11
N ASN A 483 -16.16 -29.20 2.96
CA ASN A 483 -17.04 -29.97 2.10
C ASN A 483 -16.76 -29.66 0.63
N HIS A 484 -16.68 -30.71 -0.20
CA HIS A 484 -16.44 -30.61 -1.64
C HIS A 484 -17.68 -31.02 -2.46
N GLU A 485 -18.75 -31.48 -1.82
CA GLU A 485 -20.01 -31.79 -2.51
C GLU A 485 -20.71 -30.49 -2.91
N ILE A 486 -21.20 -30.46 -4.15
CA ILE A 486 -22.03 -29.38 -4.69
C ILE A 486 -23.33 -30.03 -5.17
N ASN A 487 -24.23 -30.27 -4.22
CA ASN A 487 -25.54 -30.92 -4.42
C ASN A 487 -26.70 -29.93 -4.19
N TYR A 488 -26.43 -28.65 -4.41
CA TYR A 488 -27.33 -27.53 -4.20
C TYR A 488 -27.16 -26.53 -5.36
N GLY A 489 -28.11 -25.61 -5.51
CA GLY A 489 -28.13 -24.70 -6.65
C GLY A 489 -28.56 -25.36 -7.95
N LYS A 490 -28.53 -24.56 -9.02
CA LYS A 490 -28.79 -25.00 -10.39
C LYS A 490 -27.59 -24.73 -11.28
N ASP A 491 -27.40 -25.50 -12.34
CA ASP A 491 -26.40 -25.17 -13.36
C ASP A 491 -26.92 -24.01 -14.22
N LEU A 492 -26.14 -22.93 -14.34
CA LEU A 492 -26.45 -21.79 -15.21
C LEU A 492 -26.56 -22.18 -16.69
N ASN A 493 -25.97 -23.30 -17.08
CA ASN A 493 -25.96 -23.78 -18.46
C ASN A 493 -27.09 -24.77 -18.76
N LEU A 494 -27.87 -25.19 -17.76
CA LEU A 494 -28.99 -26.12 -17.93
C LEU A 494 -30.32 -25.38 -17.73
N PRO A 495 -31.35 -25.67 -18.55
CA PRO A 495 -32.64 -25.01 -18.50
C PRO A 495 -33.44 -25.25 -17.21
#